data_AF-A0A3M1GRT0-F1
#
_entry.id   AF-A0A3M1GRT0-F1
#
_cell.length_a   1.000
_cell.length_b   1.000
_cell.length_c   1.000
_cell.angle_alpha   90.00
_cell.angle_beta   90.00
_cell.angle_gamma   90.00
#
_symmetry.space_group_name_H-M   'P 1'
#
loop_
_entity.id
_entity.type
_entity.pdbx_description
1 polymer ?
#
loop_
_entity_poly.entity_id
_entity_poly.type
_entity_poly.pdbx_seq_one_letter_code
_entity_poly.pdbx_strand_id
1 'polypeptide(L)'
;MVIGREADSDIQINDRQVSRRHAEISRTLHGYTIRDLGSKNGTFLNGEPVYHEPRLMRNGDEIGIALCAKLSFVEDEATAPVLQSVQYRPSIRIDMAARRVWVAGVEIEPPLSPAQYTLLELLYKNAGNIVSRQAVVEAVWPDEAAEGISEQAIDALARRLRERLAEIDPETRYVETVRGHGFRLNMAERT
;
A
#
# COMPACT_ATOMS: atom_id res chain seq x y z
N MET A 1 -5.38 -25.87 5.23
CA MET A 1 -4.29 -25.05 5.79
C MET A 1 -4.84 -24.24 6.95
N VAL A 2 -4.18 -24.23 8.09
CA VAL A 2 -4.58 -23.51 9.30
C VAL A 2 -3.72 -22.26 9.48
N ILE A 3 -4.38 -21.14 9.73
CA ILE A 3 -3.75 -19.88 10.11
C ILE A 3 -3.94 -19.70 11.62
N GLY A 4 -2.88 -19.37 12.33
CA GLY A 4 -2.94 -19.33 13.78
C GLY A 4 -1.68 -18.80 14.45
N ARG A 5 -1.76 -18.65 15.77
CA ARG A 5 -0.62 -18.18 16.59
C ARG A 5 0.33 -19.30 16.99
N GLU A 6 -0.17 -20.54 17.06
CA GLU A 6 0.67 -21.69 17.43
C GLU A 6 1.67 -22.04 16.34
N ALA A 7 2.81 -22.59 16.74
CA ALA A 7 3.91 -22.93 15.85
C ALA A 7 3.59 -24.11 14.91
N ASP A 8 2.51 -24.84 15.17
CA ASP A 8 2.00 -25.94 14.34
C ASP A 8 1.01 -25.47 13.25
N SER A 9 0.71 -24.17 13.19
CA SER A 9 -0.11 -23.59 12.13
C SER A 9 0.69 -23.49 10.81
N ASP A 10 0.05 -23.81 9.68
CA ASP A 10 0.67 -23.69 8.35
C ASP A 10 1.11 -22.24 8.06
N ILE A 11 0.33 -21.26 8.54
CA ILE A 11 0.70 -19.85 8.55
C ILE A 11 0.69 -19.36 10.00
N GLN A 12 1.87 -19.18 10.57
CA GLN A 12 2.03 -18.68 11.93
C GLN A 12 2.04 -17.15 11.99
N ILE A 13 1.15 -16.57 12.78
CA ILE A 13 1.13 -15.15 13.12
C ILE A 13 1.35 -14.98 14.62
N ASN A 14 2.56 -14.58 15.00
CA ASN A 14 2.99 -14.49 16.40
C ASN A 14 2.51 -13.19 17.07
N ASP A 15 1.20 -13.03 17.22
CA ASP A 15 0.58 -11.88 17.90
C ASP A 15 -0.52 -12.35 18.86
N ARG A 16 -0.58 -11.81 20.07
CA ARG A 16 -1.53 -12.22 21.15
C ARG A 16 -3.00 -12.02 20.77
N GLN A 17 -3.30 -11.18 19.78
CA GLN A 17 -4.63 -10.96 19.24
C GLN A 17 -5.07 -12.10 18.30
N VAL A 18 -4.14 -12.95 17.85
CA VAL A 18 -4.43 -14.10 17.01
C VAL A 18 -4.69 -15.33 17.88
N SER A 19 -5.81 -16.01 17.60
CA SER A 19 -6.16 -17.27 18.25
C SER A 19 -5.17 -18.37 17.85
N ARG A 20 -5.01 -19.36 18.73
CA ARG A 20 -4.09 -20.49 18.52
C ARG A 20 -4.25 -21.14 17.16
N ARG A 21 -5.50 -21.50 16.86
CA ARG A 21 -6.02 -21.84 15.53
C ARG A 21 -7.11 -20.81 15.23
N HIS A 22 -6.89 -19.97 14.24
CA HIS A 22 -7.71 -18.78 14.01
C HIS A 22 -8.67 -18.99 12.85
N ALA A 23 -8.13 -19.37 11.69
CA ALA A 23 -8.89 -19.58 10.48
C ALA A 23 -8.37 -20.83 9.75
N GLU A 24 -9.22 -21.41 8.91
CA GLU A 24 -8.87 -22.52 8.05
C GLU A 24 -9.19 -22.19 6.60
N ILE A 25 -8.23 -22.46 5.72
CA ILE A 25 -8.40 -22.45 4.28
C ILE A 25 -8.50 -23.90 3.79
N SER A 26 -9.58 -24.19 3.06
CA SER A 26 -9.87 -25.50 2.47
C SER A 26 -10.02 -25.40 0.96
N ARG A 27 -9.34 -26.28 0.22
CA ARG A 27 -9.53 -26.44 -1.23
C ARG A 27 -10.72 -27.35 -1.48
N THR A 28 -11.63 -26.89 -2.33
CA THR A 28 -12.83 -27.63 -2.76
C THR A 28 -12.81 -27.83 -4.27
N LEU A 29 -13.79 -28.58 -4.80
CA LEU A 29 -14.00 -28.72 -6.25
C LEU A 29 -14.34 -27.39 -6.95
N HIS A 30 -14.79 -26.38 -6.20
CA HIS A 30 -15.24 -25.08 -6.72
C HIS A 30 -14.25 -23.95 -6.40
N GLY A 31 -13.04 -24.27 -5.96
CA GLY A 31 -12.01 -23.30 -5.56
C GLY A 31 -11.69 -23.34 -4.07
N TYR A 32 -11.08 -22.29 -3.55
CA TYR A 32 -10.65 -22.20 -2.16
C TYR A 32 -11.70 -21.51 -1.29
N THR A 33 -11.85 -22.00 -0.07
CA THR A 33 -12.77 -21.46 0.92
C THR A 33 -12.04 -21.11 2.20
N ILE A 34 -12.49 -20.07 2.90
CA ILE A 34 -12.01 -19.70 4.23
C ILE A 34 -13.14 -19.79 5.26
N ARG A 35 -12.82 -20.30 6.44
CA ARG A 35 -13.72 -20.38 7.60
C ARG A 35 -13.00 -19.90 8.86
N ASP A 36 -13.71 -19.16 9.71
CA ASP A 36 -13.25 -18.82 11.05
C ASP A 36 -13.42 -20.01 12.01
N LEU A 37 -12.41 -20.30 12.83
CA LEU A 37 -12.39 -21.44 13.75
C LEU A 37 -12.90 -21.10 15.16
N GLY A 38 -13.76 -20.09 15.29
CA GLY A 38 -14.20 -19.56 16.58
C GLY A 38 -13.15 -18.65 17.21
N SER A 39 -12.53 -17.82 16.38
CA SER A 39 -11.46 -16.93 16.83
C SER A 39 -12.00 -15.84 17.76
N LYS A 40 -11.15 -15.37 18.68
CA LYS A 40 -11.52 -14.31 19.63
C LYS A 40 -11.83 -12.96 18.96
N ASN A 41 -11.12 -12.63 17.88
CA ASN A 41 -11.14 -11.30 17.25
C ASN A 41 -11.67 -11.32 15.81
N GLY A 42 -12.16 -12.45 15.33
CA GLY A 42 -12.77 -12.60 14.02
C GLY A 42 -11.79 -12.74 12.86
N THR A 43 -12.26 -13.41 11.83
CA THR A 43 -11.68 -13.49 10.49
C THR A 43 -12.52 -12.65 9.53
N PHE A 44 -11.89 -11.97 8.58
CA PHE A 44 -12.57 -11.09 7.62
C PHE A 44 -12.13 -11.44 6.20
N LEU A 45 -13.04 -11.30 5.23
CA LEU A 45 -12.76 -11.43 3.81
C LEU A 45 -13.25 -10.16 3.12
N ASN A 46 -12.33 -9.38 2.55
CA ASN A 46 -12.56 -8.05 1.98
C ASN A 46 -13.26 -7.09 2.96
N GLY A 47 -12.89 -7.14 4.24
CA GLY A 47 -13.48 -6.33 5.31
C GLY A 47 -14.79 -6.87 5.89
N GLU A 48 -15.41 -7.87 5.26
CA GLU A 48 -16.65 -8.48 5.74
C GLU A 48 -16.36 -9.70 6.63
N PRO A 49 -17.01 -9.85 7.80
CA PRO A 49 -16.74 -10.97 8.71
C PRO A 49 -17.03 -12.33 8.05
N VAL A 50 -16.15 -13.28 8.33
CA VAL A 50 -16.32 -14.69 8.00
C VAL A 50 -16.85 -15.36 9.27
N TYR A 51 -18.13 -15.75 9.26
CA TYR A 51 -18.75 -16.48 10.37
C TYR A 51 -18.44 -17.98 10.28
N HIS A 52 -19.27 -18.81 10.92
CA HIS A 52 -19.08 -20.27 10.97
C HIS A 52 -19.15 -20.96 9.59
N GLU A 53 -19.81 -20.36 8.60
CA GLU A 53 -19.90 -20.94 7.26
C GLU A 53 -18.69 -20.58 6.38
N PRO A 54 -18.13 -21.54 5.61
CA PRO A 54 -17.01 -21.26 4.73
C PRO A 54 -17.42 -20.30 3.63
N ARG A 55 -16.59 -19.29 3.37
CA ARG A 55 -16.77 -18.35 2.26
C ARG A 55 -15.80 -18.68 1.13
N LEU A 56 -16.31 -18.69 -0.10
CA LEU A 56 -15.50 -18.86 -1.30
C LEU A 56 -14.59 -17.64 -1.48
N MET A 57 -13.30 -17.90 -1.74
CA MET A 57 -12.30 -16.89 -2.02
C MET A 57 -12.02 -16.83 -3.51
N ARG A 58 -11.69 -15.63 -3.99
CA ARG A 58 -11.28 -15.34 -5.37
C ARG A 58 -9.88 -14.78 -5.37
N ASN A 59 -9.13 -15.06 -6.43
CA ASN A 59 -7.81 -14.49 -6.63
C ASN A 59 -7.81 -12.96 -6.40
N GLY A 60 -6.91 -12.48 -5.54
CA GLY A 60 -6.82 -11.08 -5.14
C GLY A 60 -7.59 -10.70 -3.87
N ASP A 61 -8.41 -11.59 -3.30
CA ASP A 61 -9.15 -11.30 -2.07
C ASP A 61 -8.21 -11.02 -0.88
N GLU A 62 -8.61 -10.06 -0.03
CA GLU A 62 -7.92 -9.74 1.23
C GLU A 62 -8.53 -10.52 2.39
N ILE A 63 -7.71 -11.27 3.11
CA ILE A 63 -8.05 -11.99 4.33
C ILE A 63 -7.53 -11.20 5.53
N GLY A 64 -8.43 -10.73 6.39
CA GLY A 64 -8.10 -10.15 7.69
C GLY A 64 -8.09 -11.21 8.79
N ILE A 65 -7.03 -11.24 9.59
CA ILE A 65 -6.90 -12.09 10.78
C ILE A 65 -6.76 -11.19 12.00
N ALA A 66 -7.78 -11.18 12.85
CA ALA A 66 -7.97 -10.13 13.85
C ALA A 66 -7.85 -8.72 13.21
N LEU A 67 -7.46 -7.72 14.01
CA LEU A 67 -7.18 -6.36 13.55
C LEU A 67 -5.68 -6.12 13.27
N CYS A 68 -4.85 -7.17 13.31
CA CYS A 68 -3.39 -7.04 13.30
C CYS A 68 -2.71 -7.61 12.06
N ALA A 69 -3.39 -8.46 11.28
CA ALA A 69 -2.80 -9.09 10.11
C ALA A 69 -3.77 -9.10 8.93
N LYS A 70 -3.21 -8.84 7.75
CA LYS A 70 -3.90 -8.92 6.46
C LYS A 70 -3.05 -9.76 5.51
N LEU A 71 -3.69 -10.69 4.81
CA LEU A 71 -3.08 -11.59 3.84
C LEU A 71 -3.83 -11.44 2.52
N SER A 72 -3.15 -11.61 1.39
CA SER A 72 -3.80 -11.66 0.08
C SER A 72 -3.88 -13.09 -0.39
N PHE A 73 -5.05 -13.50 -0.86
CA PHE A 73 -5.25 -14.81 -1.47
C PHE A 73 -4.84 -14.75 -2.95
N VAL A 74 -3.96 -15.67 -3.35
CA VAL A 74 -3.54 -15.84 -4.74
C VAL A 74 -3.79 -17.30 -5.14
N GLU A 75 -4.56 -17.52 -6.20
CA GLU A 75 -4.80 -18.86 -6.75
C GLU A 75 -3.73 -19.20 -7.80
N ASP A 76 -2.99 -20.28 -7.59
CA ASP A 76 -1.98 -20.77 -8.54
C ASP A 76 -2.63 -21.77 -9.52
N GLU A 77 -3.06 -21.31 -10.69
CA GLU A 77 -3.53 -22.16 -11.78
C GLU A 77 -2.35 -22.71 -12.60
N ALA A 78 -1.91 -23.92 -12.29
CA ALA A 78 -1.01 -24.66 -13.16
C ALA A 78 -1.75 -25.23 -14.39
N THR A 79 -1.91 -24.44 -15.46
CA THR A 79 -1.49 -24.74 -16.86
C THR A 79 -2.11 -23.76 -17.90
N ALA A 80 -1.25 -22.84 -18.38
CA ALA A 80 -1.33 -21.96 -19.57
C ALA A 80 -2.09 -20.61 -19.49
N PRO A 81 -1.60 -19.53 -20.14
CA PRO A 81 -0.26 -19.17 -20.59
C PRO A 81 0.42 -18.16 -19.64
N VAL A 82 1.69 -17.83 -19.88
CA VAL A 82 2.48 -16.83 -19.14
C VAL A 82 1.71 -15.51 -19.00
N LEU A 83 1.20 -15.22 -17.81
CA LEU A 83 0.96 -13.86 -17.36
C LEU A 83 1.81 -13.66 -16.12
N GLN A 84 2.71 -12.70 -16.24
CA GLN A 84 3.81 -12.42 -15.33
C GLN A 84 3.27 -12.27 -13.91
N SER A 85 3.96 -12.91 -12.96
CA SER A 85 3.83 -12.63 -11.54
C SER A 85 3.94 -11.12 -11.31
N VAL A 86 2.82 -10.43 -11.09
CA VAL A 86 2.84 -9.06 -10.60
C VAL A 86 3.19 -9.15 -9.12
N GLN A 87 4.49 -9.26 -8.86
CA GLN A 87 5.05 -8.99 -7.55
C GLN A 87 4.62 -7.56 -7.21
N TYR A 88 3.73 -7.36 -6.23
CA TYR A 88 3.39 -6.03 -5.70
C TYR A 88 4.66 -5.39 -5.15
N ARG A 89 5.43 -4.77 -6.05
CA ARG A 89 6.52 -3.91 -5.69
C ARG A 89 5.87 -2.53 -5.50
N PRO A 90 6.14 -1.84 -4.39
CA PRO A 90 5.69 -0.47 -4.27
C PRO A 90 6.20 0.29 -5.50
N SER A 91 5.27 0.88 -6.24
CA SER A 91 5.54 1.55 -7.50
C SER A 91 6.44 2.78 -7.31
N ILE A 92 6.63 3.24 -6.07
CA ILE A 92 7.68 4.17 -5.66
C ILE A 92 8.57 3.56 -4.57
N ARG A 93 9.89 3.76 -4.67
CA ARG A 93 10.86 3.48 -3.62
C ARG A 93 11.78 4.68 -3.40
N ILE A 94 12.15 4.94 -2.15
CA ILE A 94 13.09 6.00 -1.80
C ILE A 94 14.19 5.42 -0.92
N ASP A 95 15.45 5.66 -1.28
CA ASP A 95 16.59 5.50 -0.40
C ASP A 95 16.85 6.85 0.27
N MET A 96 16.48 6.95 1.56
CA MET A 96 16.59 8.20 2.31
C MET A 96 18.04 8.58 2.63
N ALA A 97 18.94 7.60 2.73
CA ALA A 97 20.35 7.84 3.03
C ALA A 97 21.07 8.38 1.79
N ALA A 98 20.80 7.80 0.62
CA ALA A 98 21.37 8.22 -0.65
C ALA A 98 20.57 9.32 -1.37
N ARG A 99 19.36 9.67 -0.87
CA ARG A 99 18.38 10.57 -1.51
C ARG A 99 18.05 10.18 -2.96
N ARG A 100 17.92 8.87 -3.21
CA ARG A 100 17.62 8.29 -4.53
C ARG A 100 16.17 7.82 -4.57
N VAL A 101 15.54 7.96 -5.73
CA VAL A 101 14.11 7.65 -5.92
C VAL A 101 13.95 6.75 -7.13
N TRP A 102 13.18 5.68 -6.98
CA TRP A 102 12.78 4.79 -8.06
C TRP A 102 11.26 4.83 -8.24
N VAL A 103 10.82 4.82 -9.49
CA VAL A 103 9.41 4.72 -9.92
C VAL A 103 9.31 3.52 -10.85
N ALA A 104 8.35 2.61 -10.62
CA ALA A 104 8.20 1.36 -11.38
C ALA A 104 9.52 0.56 -11.55
N GLY A 105 10.41 0.66 -10.54
CA GLY A 105 11.74 0.02 -10.56
C GLY A 105 12.83 0.77 -11.33
N VAL A 106 12.51 1.87 -12.02
CA VAL A 106 13.47 2.73 -12.74
C VAL A 106 13.86 3.92 -11.86
N GLU A 107 15.15 4.22 -11.79
CA GLU A 107 15.63 5.38 -11.03
C GLU A 107 15.33 6.69 -11.74
N ILE A 108 14.95 7.73 -10.98
CA ILE A 108 14.75 9.07 -11.52
C ILE A 108 16.11 9.74 -11.76
N GLU A 109 16.46 9.90 -13.04
CA GLU A 109 17.59 10.70 -13.50
C GLU A 109 17.13 11.83 -14.46
N PRO A 110 17.66 13.07 -14.34
CA PRO A 110 18.47 13.56 -13.23
C PRO A 110 17.70 13.56 -11.89
N PRO A 111 18.41 13.59 -10.74
CA PRO A 111 17.77 13.57 -9.42
C PRO A 111 16.73 14.69 -9.27
N LEU A 112 15.68 14.42 -8.48
CA LEU A 112 14.68 15.42 -8.12
C LEU A 112 15.34 16.63 -7.45
N SER A 113 14.81 17.82 -7.70
CA SER A 113 15.28 19.03 -7.00
C SER A 113 15.05 18.89 -5.49
N PRO A 114 15.78 19.62 -4.63
CA PRO A 114 15.63 19.52 -3.17
C PRO A 114 14.18 19.65 -2.71
N ALA A 115 13.44 20.63 -3.25
CA ALA A 115 12.02 20.84 -2.93
C ALA A 115 11.12 19.69 -3.41
N GLN A 116 11.37 19.14 -4.60
CA GLN A 116 10.61 17.99 -5.14
C GLN A 116 10.85 16.74 -4.30
N TYR A 117 12.11 16.47 -3.95
CA TYR A 117 12.48 15.35 -3.10
C TYR A 117 11.83 15.49 -1.72
N THR A 118 11.93 16.66 -1.08
CA THR A 118 11.35 16.89 0.26
C THR A 118 9.83 16.71 0.26
N LEU A 119 9.13 17.20 -0.77
CA LEU A 119 7.70 16.94 -0.94
C LEU A 119 7.41 15.44 -1.07
N LEU A 120 8.15 14.73 -1.92
CA LEU A 120 7.96 13.30 -2.12
C LEU A 120 8.27 12.49 -0.85
N GLU A 121 9.34 12.83 -0.14
CA GLU A 121 9.74 12.23 1.13
C GLU A 121 8.65 12.43 2.19
N LEU A 122 8.10 13.64 2.31
CA LEU A 122 7.03 13.95 3.25
C LEU A 122 5.78 13.10 2.94
N LEU A 123 5.41 13.05 1.67
CA LEU A 123 4.29 12.23 1.18
C LEU A 123 4.52 10.73 1.41
N TYR A 124 5.74 10.25 1.24
CA TYR A 124 6.13 8.85 1.41
C TYR A 124 6.12 8.43 2.89
N LYS A 125 6.66 9.26 3.78
CA LYS A 125 6.59 9.05 5.24
C LYS A 125 5.15 9.01 5.76
N ASN A 126 4.24 9.68 5.06
CA ASN A 126 2.81 9.74 5.36
C ASN A 126 1.96 8.95 4.35
N ALA A 127 2.52 7.92 3.69
CA ALA A 127 1.85 7.21 2.61
C ALA A 127 0.44 6.72 3.03
N GLY A 128 -0.55 6.96 2.16
CA GLY A 128 -1.97 6.68 2.43
C GLY A 128 -2.72 7.78 3.18
N ASN A 129 -2.04 8.68 3.90
CA ASN A 129 -2.64 9.82 4.60
C ASN A 129 -2.61 11.10 3.76
N ILE A 130 -3.47 12.05 4.13
CA ILE A 130 -3.49 13.40 3.53
C ILE A 130 -2.47 14.27 4.27
N VAL A 131 -1.49 14.78 3.53
CA VAL A 131 -0.55 15.80 3.98
C VAL A 131 -1.12 17.17 3.66
N SER A 132 -1.21 18.04 4.67
CA SER A 132 -1.78 19.38 4.51
C SER A 132 -0.87 20.32 3.72
N ARG A 133 -1.44 21.35 3.11
CA ARG A 133 -0.66 22.40 2.43
C ARG A 133 0.33 23.10 3.38
N GLN A 134 -0.08 23.33 4.62
CA GLN A 134 0.79 23.90 5.64
C GLN A 134 1.97 22.98 5.97
N ALA A 135 1.75 21.67 6.13
CA ALA A 135 2.83 20.72 6.36
C ALA A 135 3.82 20.65 5.18
N VAL A 136 3.31 20.79 3.95
CA VAL A 136 4.18 20.92 2.77
C VAL A 136 5.02 22.20 2.84
N VAL A 137 4.43 23.33 3.25
CA VAL A 137 5.16 24.59 3.40
C VAL A 137 6.27 24.46 4.43
N GLU A 138 5.95 23.97 5.63
CA GLU A 138 6.89 23.79 6.74
C GLU A 138 8.05 22.84 6.38
N ALA A 139 7.78 21.79 5.59
CA ALA A 139 8.81 20.85 5.19
C ALA A 139 9.71 21.38 4.07
N VAL A 140 9.12 22.00 3.04
CA VAL A 140 9.86 22.42 1.83
C VAL A 140 10.52 23.78 1.99
N TRP A 141 9.93 24.68 2.78
CA TRP A 141 10.42 26.02 3.07
C TRP A 141 10.48 26.26 4.59
N PRO A 142 11.44 25.64 5.31
CA PRO A 142 11.51 25.69 6.77
C PRO A 142 11.97 27.04 7.36
N ASP A 143 12.55 27.92 6.55
CA ASP A 143 13.05 29.24 7.01
C ASP A 143 11.95 30.32 6.99
N GLU A 144 12.26 31.56 7.42
CA GLU A 144 11.37 32.75 7.42
C GLU A 144 10.69 33.05 6.07
N ALA A 145 11.06 32.34 4.99
CA ALA A 145 10.38 32.35 3.70
C ALA A 145 8.98 31.69 3.70
N ALA A 146 8.58 30.97 4.76
CA ALA A 146 7.24 30.38 4.87
C ALA A 146 6.12 31.44 4.90
N GLU A 147 6.39 32.64 5.46
CA GLU A 147 5.46 33.77 5.42
C GLU A 147 5.31 34.28 3.98
N GLY A 148 4.17 33.97 3.35
CA GLY A 148 3.83 34.46 2.02
C GLY A 148 4.00 33.47 0.87
N ILE A 149 4.29 32.19 1.15
CA ILE A 149 4.23 31.15 0.11
C ILE A 149 2.78 31.02 -0.37
N SER A 150 2.56 31.33 -1.65
CA SER A 150 1.23 31.23 -2.25
C SER A 150 0.85 29.77 -2.48
N GLU A 151 -0.45 29.46 -2.42
CA GLU A 151 -0.96 28.14 -2.77
C GLU A 151 -0.56 27.72 -4.20
N GLN A 152 -0.42 28.70 -5.09
CA GLN A 152 0.03 28.50 -6.47
C GLN A 152 1.46 27.96 -6.53
N ALA A 153 2.35 28.38 -5.63
CA ALA A 153 3.72 27.87 -5.57
C ALA A 153 3.73 26.39 -5.15
N ILE A 154 2.88 26.02 -4.18
CA ILE A 154 2.70 24.64 -3.71
C ILE A 154 2.15 23.77 -4.85
N ASP A 155 1.10 24.24 -5.53
CA ASP A 155 0.48 23.52 -6.64
C ASP A 155 1.44 23.38 -7.84
N ALA A 156 2.26 24.40 -8.11
CA ALA A 156 3.30 24.35 -9.13
C ALA A 156 4.39 23.34 -8.78
N LEU A 157 4.80 23.24 -7.50
CA LEU A 157 5.74 22.22 -7.05
C LEU A 157 5.17 20.82 -7.20
N ALA A 158 3.94 20.59 -6.75
CA ALA A 158 3.25 19.30 -6.89
C ALA A 158 3.07 18.90 -8.36
N ARG A 159 2.73 19.86 -9.25
CA ARG A 159 2.67 19.63 -10.69
C ARG A 159 4.02 19.19 -11.26
N ARG A 160 5.10 19.92 -10.96
CA ARG A 160 6.45 19.57 -11.44
C ARG A 160 6.92 18.21 -10.92
N LEU A 161 6.59 17.86 -9.67
CA LEU A 161 6.87 16.53 -9.13
C LEU A 161 6.13 15.46 -9.93
N ARG A 162 4.83 15.65 -10.20
CA ARG A 162 4.05 14.70 -11.04
C ARG A 162 4.64 14.53 -12.42
N GLU A 163 5.06 15.62 -13.06
CA GLU A 163 5.69 15.56 -14.38
C GLU A 163 6.95 14.69 -14.35
N ARG A 164 7.82 14.87 -13.34
CA ARG A 164 9.01 14.02 -13.16
C ARG A 164 8.67 12.54 -12.97
N LEU A 165 7.61 12.23 -12.21
CA LEU A 165 7.18 10.84 -12.00
C LEU A 165 6.55 10.25 -13.27
N ALA A 166 5.78 11.05 -14.00
CA ALA A 166 5.09 10.66 -15.23
C ALA A 166 6.04 10.47 -16.43
N GLU A 167 7.24 11.07 -16.40
CA GLU A 167 8.30 10.77 -17.38
C GLU A 167 8.70 9.28 -17.35
N ILE A 168 8.57 8.62 -16.19
CA ILE A 168 8.90 7.21 -16.02
C ILE A 168 7.65 6.33 -16.16
N ASP A 169 6.60 6.69 -15.44
CA ASP A 169 5.32 5.96 -15.46
C ASP A 169 4.15 6.94 -15.63
N PRO A 170 3.72 7.18 -16.89
CA PRO A 170 2.67 8.14 -17.20
C PRO A 170 1.26 7.64 -16.83
N GLU A 171 1.07 6.33 -16.64
CA GLU A 171 -0.24 5.72 -16.40
C GLU A 171 -0.69 5.86 -14.94
N THR A 172 0.27 6.04 -14.03
CA THR A 172 0.01 6.11 -12.58
C THR A 172 0.02 7.54 -12.06
N ARG A 173 -1.04 7.91 -11.35
CA ARG A 173 -1.13 9.20 -10.65
C ARG A 173 -0.64 9.06 -9.21
N TYR A 174 0.67 9.13 -9.05
CA TYR A 174 1.33 8.97 -7.74
C TYR A 174 0.98 10.05 -6.71
N VAL A 175 0.87 11.31 -7.12
CA VAL A 175 0.55 12.41 -6.20
C VAL A 175 -0.86 12.89 -6.47
N GLU A 176 -1.79 12.63 -5.55
CA GLU A 176 -3.19 13.07 -5.66
C GLU A 176 -3.40 14.40 -4.92
N THR A 177 -4.16 15.31 -5.51
CA THR A 177 -4.63 16.51 -4.80
C THR A 177 -5.99 16.22 -4.19
N VAL A 178 -6.09 16.35 -2.87
CA VAL A 178 -7.37 16.36 -2.15
C VAL A 178 -7.78 17.82 -1.99
N ARG A 179 -8.76 18.25 -2.79
CA ARG A 179 -9.22 19.65 -2.81
C ARG A 179 -9.56 20.12 -1.39
N GLY A 180 -9.05 21.28 -1.00
CA GLY A 180 -9.27 21.87 0.34
C GLY A 180 -8.48 21.23 1.49
N HIS A 181 -7.78 20.12 1.27
CA HIS A 181 -7.09 19.39 2.35
C HIS A 181 -5.59 19.22 2.11
N GLY A 182 -5.13 19.04 0.86
CA GLY A 182 -3.71 18.93 0.54
C GLY A 182 -3.40 17.82 -0.45
N PHE A 183 -2.41 16.98 -0.15
CA PHE A 183 -1.86 15.99 -1.08
C PHE A 183 -1.74 14.62 -0.44
N ARG A 184 -1.86 13.56 -1.25
CA ARG A 184 -1.70 12.17 -0.82
C ARG A 184 -0.83 11.41 -1.82
N LEU A 185 -0.01 10.51 -1.31
CA LEU A 185 0.74 9.56 -2.14
C LEU A 185 -0.12 8.32 -2.42
N ASN A 186 -0.28 8.00 -3.70
CA ASN A 186 -0.81 6.74 -4.18
C ASN A 186 0.35 5.82 -4.53
N MET A 187 0.44 4.69 -3.83
CA MET A 187 1.49 3.68 -3.96
C MET A 187 1.01 2.42 -4.70
N ALA A 188 -0.23 2.42 -5.17
CA ALA A 188 -0.82 1.28 -5.87
C ALA A 188 -0.45 1.33 -7.36
N GLU A 189 0.00 0.21 -7.90
CA GLU A 189 -0.04 -0.02 -9.35
C GLU A 189 -1.51 -0.11 -9.77
N ARG A 190 -1.92 0.72 -10.73
CA ARG A 190 -3.24 0.57 -11.35
C ARG A 190 -3.12 -0.56 -12.36
N THR A 191 -3.78 -1.68 -12.05
CA THR A 191 -4.04 -2.76 -13.02
C THR A 191 -4.83 -2.24 -14.21
#